data_AF-A0A6G9NBK5-F1
#
_entry.id   AF-A0A6G9NBK5-F1
#
_cell.length_a   1.000
_cell.length_b   1.000
_cell.length_c   1.000
_cell.angle_alpha   90.00
_cell.angle_beta   90.00
_cell.angle_gamma   90.00
#
_symmetry.space_group_name_H-M   'P 1'
#
loop_
_entity.id
_entity.type
_entity.pdbx_description
1 polymer ?
#
loop_
_entity_poly.entity_id
_entity_poly.type
_entity_poly.pdbx_seq_one_letter_code
_entity_poly.pdbx_strand_id
1 'polypeptide(L)'
;MIDFVPGTRQYTNSEFTGGKRQLSWSRGARFRANDWLRNWFADEGITRDTWCEHFVRLKRKTIPTQTSVTVRAAKVRRGGQTLYGRTLPLDLKDPKGAAIKERMDRLNAFLWEQTIEPYGPVFLRRIFANGDQPGFCWKTGGRLTALGKDTFQTAKKEDRASIRINGQKTVEIDIQSSHLTILAGLGVVPKDTLRGDPYAVEGIPREVVKHWVVMTLGHGKRHVRWKKETKEAFMAKHGIDLSREYPLKETGDAILAKLPILGTDGQAAPFDWGPLQYLESEAMMKAMEVLAYDHQVASLPVHDSLIVPNEWKELATETLKGSFKETVGVEPLVH
;
A
#
# COMPACT_ATOMS: atom_id res chain seq x y z
N MET A 1 25.26 -16.52 -26.24
CA MET A 1 25.59 -15.50 -25.22
C MET A 1 24.38 -15.13 -24.37
N ILE A 2 23.18 -15.10 -24.94
CA ILE A 2 21.98 -14.70 -24.21
C ILE A 2 20.89 -15.71 -24.54
N ASP A 3 20.26 -16.31 -23.52
CA ASP A 3 19.15 -17.25 -23.71
C ASP A 3 17.86 -16.47 -23.94
N PHE A 4 17.07 -16.95 -24.91
CA PHE A 4 15.69 -16.56 -25.03
C PHE A 4 14.87 -17.21 -23.92
N VAL A 5 14.17 -16.39 -23.13
CA VAL A 5 13.26 -16.85 -22.09
C VAL A 5 11.85 -16.39 -22.46
N PRO A 6 10.85 -17.28 -22.42
CA PRO A 6 9.46 -16.87 -22.61
C PRO A 6 9.06 -15.84 -21.55
N GLY A 7 8.85 -14.60 -21.96
CA GLY A 7 8.20 -13.57 -21.17
C GLY A 7 6.78 -13.32 -21.65
N THR A 8 6.04 -12.46 -20.96
CA THR A 8 4.77 -11.91 -21.47
C THR A 8 5.03 -10.51 -22.03
N ARG A 9 4.69 -10.30 -23.31
CA ARG A 9 4.75 -8.99 -23.96
C ARG A 9 3.48 -8.23 -23.62
N GLN A 10 3.58 -7.21 -22.76
CA GLN A 10 2.42 -6.44 -22.30
C GLN A 10 1.80 -5.56 -23.39
N TYR A 11 2.54 -5.22 -24.46
CA TYR A 11 2.07 -4.31 -25.51
C TYR A 11 2.55 -4.73 -26.90
N THR A 12 1.68 -4.64 -27.90
CA THR A 12 2.02 -4.81 -29.32
C THR A 12 1.77 -3.52 -30.11
N ASN A 13 2.54 -3.36 -31.18
CA ASN A 13 2.35 -2.37 -32.23
C ASN A 13 2.64 -3.09 -33.54
N SER A 14 1.59 -3.41 -34.29
CA SER A 14 1.64 -4.00 -35.63
C SER A 14 0.71 -3.26 -36.58
N GLU A 15 0.79 -3.58 -37.87
CA GLU A 15 -0.10 -3.04 -38.91
C GLU A 15 -1.58 -3.28 -38.59
N PHE A 16 -1.91 -4.41 -37.96
CA PHE A 16 -3.25 -4.73 -37.45
C PHE A 16 -3.72 -3.84 -36.28
N THR A 17 -2.80 -3.15 -35.62
CA THR A 17 -3.12 -2.15 -34.57
C THR A 17 -3.07 -0.70 -35.08
N GLY A 18 -2.87 -0.50 -36.40
CA GLY A 18 -2.79 0.83 -37.02
C GLY A 18 -1.67 1.70 -36.45
N GLY A 19 -0.55 1.09 -36.06
CA GLY A 19 0.58 1.82 -35.45
C GLY A 19 0.39 2.17 -33.96
N LYS A 20 -0.77 1.88 -33.36
CA LYS A 20 -1.10 2.27 -31.98
C LYS A 20 -0.75 1.17 -30.99
N ARG A 21 -0.16 1.56 -29.86
CA ARG A 21 0.27 0.66 -28.80
C ARG A 21 -0.94 0.07 -28.06
N GLN A 22 -1.19 -1.23 -28.20
CA GLN A 22 -2.30 -1.93 -27.56
C GLN A 22 -1.82 -2.99 -26.58
N LEU A 23 -2.62 -3.25 -25.53
CA LEU A 23 -2.36 -4.31 -24.54
C LEU A 23 -2.38 -5.68 -25.21
N SER A 24 -1.30 -6.44 -25.03
CA SER A 24 -1.17 -7.82 -25.51
C SER A 24 -0.77 -8.73 -24.35
N TRP A 25 -1.15 -10.01 -24.43
CA TRP A 25 -0.68 -11.08 -23.55
C TRP A 25 0.10 -12.14 -24.32
N SER A 26 0.61 -11.77 -25.50
CA SER A 26 1.44 -12.64 -26.33
C SER A 26 2.77 -12.95 -25.64
N ARG A 27 3.43 -14.04 -26.04
CA ARG A 27 4.82 -14.31 -25.61
C ARG A 27 5.71 -13.13 -26.04
N GLY A 28 6.54 -12.67 -25.12
CA GLY A 28 7.53 -11.62 -25.32
C GLY A 28 8.92 -12.21 -25.19
N ALA A 29 9.82 -11.80 -26.06
CA ALA A 29 11.22 -12.16 -25.97
C ALA A 29 11.83 -11.50 -24.73
N ARG A 30 12.23 -12.30 -23.74
CA ARG A 30 13.18 -11.86 -22.71
C ARG A 30 14.51 -12.52 -22.97
N PHE A 31 15.57 -11.83 -22.61
CA PHE A 31 16.92 -12.30 -22.78
C PHE A 31 17.59 -12.35 -21.41
N ARG A 32 18.23 -13.47 -21.07
CA ARG A 32 19.11 -13.58 -19.89
C ARG A 32 20.50 -14.00 -20.35
N ALA A 33 21.56 -13.52 -19.70
CA ALA A 33 22.90 -14.05 -19.96
C ALA A 33 22.89 -15.58 -19.84
N ASN A 34 23.53 -16.29 -20.76
CA ASN A 34 23.73 -17.73 -20.64
C ASN A 34 25.01 -18.02 -19.83
N ASP A 35 25.27 -19.28 -19.47
CA ASP A 35 26.44 -19.61 -18.63
C ASP A 35 27.76 -19.21 -19.27
N TRP A 36 27.88 -19.35 -20.59
CA TRP A 36 29.05 -18.87 -21.32
C TRP A 36 29.28 -17.36 -21.10
N LEU A 37 28.24 -16.53 -21.24
CA LEU A 37 28.38 -15.07 -21.08
C LEU A 37 28.66 -14.70 -19.62
N ARG A 38 28.07 -15.44 -18.67
CA ARG A 38 28.38 -15.28 -17.24
C ARG A 38 29.85 -15.59 -16.94
N ASN A 39 30.35 -16.70 -17.47
CA ASN A 39 31.73 -17.13 -17.25
C ASN A 39 32.71 -16.17 -17.92
N TRP A 40 32.41 -15.74 -19.15
CA TRP A 40 33.22 -14.74 -19.85
C TRP A 40 33.31 -13.43 -19.05
N PHE A 41 32.21 -12.92 -18.50
CA PHE A 41 32.27 -11.76 -17.61
C PHE A 41 33.09 -12.03 -16.34
N ALA A 42 32.94 -13.20 -15.73
CA ALA A 42 33.70 -13.57 -14.54
C ALA A 42 35.21 -13.70 -14.80
N ASP A 43 35.60 -14.21 -15.97
CA ASP A 43 37.01 -14.30 -16.40
C ASP A 43 37.66 -12.92 -16.56
N GLU A 44 36.85 -11.91 -16.93
CA GLU A 44 37.25 -10.49 -17.00
C GLU A 44 37.12 -9.76 -15.64
N GLY A 45 36.89 -10.50 -14.54
CA GLY A 45 36.73 -9.93 -13.18
C GLY A 45 35.37 -9.26 -12.93
N ILE A 46 34.43 -9.34 -13.87
CA ILE A 46 33.09 -8.76 -13.79
C ILE A 46 32.13 -9.80 -13.21
N THR A 47 32.02 -9.81 -11.89
CA THR A 47 31.16 -10.70 -11.12
C THR A 47 29.85 -10.00 -10.74
N ARG A 48 28.94 -10.70 -10.06
CA ARG A 48 27.76 -10.04 -9.48
C ARG A 48 28.12 -8.99 -8.45
N ASP A 49 29.22 -9.20 -7.72
CA ASP A 49 29.65 -8.33 -6.63
C ASP A 49 30.39 -7.10 -7.17
N THR A 50 31.10 -7.22 -8.30
CA THR A 50 31.81 -6.12 -8.98
C THR A 50 30.99 -5.48 -10.11
N TRP A 51 29.78 -5.98 -10.41
CA TRP A 51 28.95 -5.54 -11.53
C TRP A 51 28.71 -4.02 -11.58
N CYS A 52 28.55 -3.39 -10.42
CA CYS A 52 28.32 -1.95 -10.30
C CYS A 52 29.55 -1.09 -10.64
N GLU A 53 30.75 -1.68 -10.63
CA GLU A 53 32.01 -1.00 -10.99
C GLU A 53 32.17 -0.89 -12.51
N HIS A 54 31.63 -1.86 -13.26
CA HIS A 54 31.79 -1.96 -14.71
C HIS A 54 30.60 -1.45 -15.50
N PHE A 55 29.41 -1.44 -14.90
CA PHE A 55 28.17 -1.03 -15.56
C PHE A 55 27.49 0.12 -14.83
N VAL A 56 27.41 1.26 -15.51
CA VAL A 56 26.57 2.37 -15.07
C VAL A 56 25.16 2.18 -15.63
N ARG A 57 24.17 2.08 -14.74
CA ARG A 57 22.76 2.11 -15.15
C ARG A 57 22.40 3.54 -15.56
N LEU A 58 22.46 3.82 -16.86
CA LEU A 58 22.07 5.12 -17.39
C LEU A 58 20.60 5.43 -17.02
N LYS A 59 20.39 6.48 -16.21
CA LYS A 59 19.05 6.99 -15.89
C LYS A 59 18.42 7.52 -17.18
N ARG A 60 17.25 6.97 -17.57
CA ARG A 60 16.37 7.67 -18.50
C ARG A 60 15.83 8.91 -17.78
N LYS A 61 16.27 10.10 -18.21
CA LYS A 61 15.86 11.40 -17.66
C LYS A 61 14.37 11.74 -17.88
N THR A 62 13.66 10.98 -18.69
CA THR A 62 12.23 11.23 -18.91
C THR A 62 11.39 10.54 -17.85
N ILE A 63 10.74 11.33 -16.99
CA ILE A 63 9.65 10.87 -16.14
C ILE A 63 8.62 10.18 -17.04
N PRO A 64 8.13 8.99 -16.67
CA PRO A 64 7.22 8.24 -17.52
C PRO A 64 5.90 8.99 -17.60
N THR A 65 5.31 9.05 -18.79
CA THR A 65 3.97 9.61 -19.02
C THR A 65 2.91 8.66 -18.47
N GLN A 66 2.83 8.57 -17.14
CA GLN A 66 1.95 7.67 -16.40
C GLN A 66 0.93 8.47 -15.61
N THR A 67 -0.28 7.93 -15.49
CA THR A 67 -1.30 8.54 -14.66
C THR A 67 -0.96 8.37 -13.18
N SER A 68 -0.78 9.48 -12.49
CA SER A 68 -0.47 9.57 -11.06
C SER A 68 -1.71 9.48 -10.15
N VAL A 69 -2.90 9.70 -10.70
CA VAL A 69 -4.18 9.58 -9.98
C VAL A 69 -5.15 8.69 -10.75
N THR A 70 -5.76 7.72 -10.09
CA THR A 70 -6.77 6.85 -10.71
C THR A 70 -8.01 6.81 -9.86
N VAL A 71 -9.17 6.94 -10.50
CA VAL A 71 -10.47 6.74 -9.87
C VAL A 71 -11.08 5.45 -10.42
N ARG A 72 -11.52 4.56 -9.54
CA ARG A 72 -12.20 3.32 -9.90
C ARG A 72 -13.67 3.41 -9.52
N ALA A 73 -14.52 2.89 -10.41
CA ALA A 73 -15.92 2.63 -10.09
C ALA A 73 -16.04 1.58 -8.96
N ALA A 74 -17.23 1.48 -8.37
CA ALA A 74 -17.54 0.44 -7.41
C ALA A 74 -17.35 -0.96 -8.01
N LYS A 75 -17.02 -1.92 -7.14
CA LYS A 75 -16.91 -3.33 -7.54
C LYS A 75 -18.30 -3.86 -7.89
N VAL A 76 -18.38 -4.65 -8.95
CA VAL A 76 -19.64 -5.25 -9.41
C VAL A 76 -19.60 -6.74 -9.12
N ARG A 77 -20.70 -7.29 -8.59
CA ARG A 77 -20.88 -8.74 -8.50
C ARG A 77 -21.55 -9.26 -9.76
N ARG A 78 -20.92 -10.23 -10.42
CA ARG A 78 -21.48 -10.92 -11.58
C ARG A 78 -21.17 -12.40 -11.46
N GLY A 79 -22.20 -13.26 -11.49
CA GLY A 79 -22.03 -14.72 -11.42
C GLY A 79 -21.31 -15.21 -10.17
N GLY A 80 -21.58 -14.62 -8.99
CA GLY A 80 -20.92 -14.98 -7.73
C GLY A 80 -19.48 -14.46 -7.57
N GLN A 81 -18.87 -13.90 -8.62
CA GLN A 81 -17.55 -13.30 -8.57
C GLN A 81 -17.63 -11.78 -8.36
N THR A 82 -16.70 -11.24 -7.60
CA THR A 82 -16.55 -9.78 -7.42
C THR A 82 -15.53 -9.28 -8.43
N LEU A 83 -15.99 -8.48 -9.40
CA LEU A 83 -15.15 -7.87 -10.42
C LEU A 83 -14.69 -6.48 -9.97
N TYR A 84 -13.45 -6.13 -10.31
CA TYR A 84 -12.95 -4.78 -10.10
C TYR A 84 -13.75 -3.78 -10.93
N GLY A 85 -14.16 -2.67 -10.31
CA GLY A 85 -14.79 -1.58 -11.05
C GLY A 85 -13.84 -0.99 -12.10
N ARG A 86 -14.40 -0.51 -13.21
CA ARG A 86 -13.63 0.11 -14.30
C ARG A 86 -12.90 1.37 -13.83
N THR A 87 -11.83 1.76 -14.53
CA THR A 87 -11.24 3.10 -14.35
C THR A 87 -12.19 4.15 -14.93
N LEU A 88 -12.44 5.21 -14.16
CA LEU A 88 -13.21 6.38 -14.58
C LEU A 88 -12.26 7.45 -15.14
N PRO A 89 -12.70 8.26 -16.12
CA PRO A 89 -11.95 9.43 -16.57
C PRO A 89 -11.71 10.38 -15.40
N LEU A 90 -10.50 10.93 -15.31
CA LEU A 90 -10.19 11.99 -14.37
C LEU A 90 -10.68 13.32 -14.95
N ASP A 91 -11.69 13.93 -14.33
CA ASP A 91 -12.11 15.28 -14.69
C ASP A 91 -11.14 16.30 -14.10
N LEU A 92 -10.34 16.93 -14.95
CA LEU A 92 -9.38 17.97 -14.55
C LEU A 92 -10.03 19.35 -14.38
N LYS A 93 -11.33 19.49 -14.69
CA LYS A 93 -12.09 20.70 -14.38
C LYS A 93 -12.53 20.73 -12.93
N ASP A 94 -12.59 19.58 -12.25
CA ASP A 94 -12.78 19.52 -10.80
C ASP A 94 -11.52 20.04 -10.10
N PRO A 95 -11.59 21.19 -9.39
CA PRO A 95 -10.42 21.77 -8.73
C PRO A 95 -9.78 20.82 -7.73
N LYS A 96 -10.57 19.96 -7.06
CA LYS A 96 -10.04 19.00 -6.10
C LYS A 96 -9.27 17.89 -6.80
N GLY A 97 -9.82 17.34 -7.89
CA GLY A 97 -9.15 16.35 -8.72
C GLY A 97 -7.84 16.89 -9.31
N ALA A 98 -7.85 18.13 -9.80
CA ALA A 98 -6.66 18.81 -10.33
C ALA A 98 -5.58 19.00 -9.25
N ALA A 99 -5.93 19.50 -8.07
CA ALA A 99 -4.99 19.70 -6.96
C ALA A 99 -4.37 18.38 -6.46
N ILE A 100 -5.17 17.29 -6.37
CA ILE A 100 -4.65 15.97 -6.01
C ILE A 100 -3.64 15.48 -7.05
N LYS A 101 -3.93 15.69 -8.34
CA LYS A 101 -3.01 15.31 -9.42
C LYS A 101 -1.72 16.10 -9.35
N GLU A 102 -1.78 17.40 -9.15
CA GLU A 102 -0.60 18.25 -9.02
C GLU A 102 0.30 17.81 -7.87
N ARG A 103 -0.26 17.58 -6.68
CA ARG A 103 0.47 17.05 -5.51
C ARG A 103 1.19 15.75 -5.83
N MET A 104 0.49 14.82 -6.49
CA MET A 104 1.06 13.53 -6.88
C MET A 104 2.14 13.65 -7.94
N ASP A 105 1.97 14.53 -8.94
CA ASP A 105 2.97 14.75 -9.98
C ASP A 105 4.23 15.38 -9.41
N ARG A 106 4.09 16.35 -8.50
CA ARG A 106 5.21 16.98 -7.80
C ARG A 106 5.99 15.97 -6.95
N LEU A 107 5.28 15.12 -6.19
CA LEU A 107 5.93 14.09 -5.38
C LEU A 107 6.65 13.07 -6.26
N ASN A 108 6.02 12.64 -7.36
CA ASN A 108 6.64 11.73 -8.32
C ASN A 108 7.86 12.34 -9.00
N ALA A 109 7.83 13.63 -9.35
CA ALA A 109 9.00 14.31 -9.90
C ALA A 109 10.17 14.28 -8.92
N PHE A 110 9.92 14.54 -7.63
CA PHE A 110 10.94 14.43 -6.59
C PHE A 110 11.47 13.00 -6.44
N LEU A 111 10.58 12.00 -6.31
CA LEU A 111 10.96 10.59 -6.15
C LEU A 111 11.68 10.00 -7.36
N TRP A 112 11.38 10.50 -8.57
CA TRP A 112 11.98 10.02 -9.81
C TRP A 112 13.49 10.28 -9.88
N GLU A 113 13.94 11.37 -9.25
CA GLU A 113 15.36 11.73 -9.20
C GLU A 113 16.15 10.87 -8.20
N GLN A 114 15.46 10.20 -7.28
CA GLN A 114 16.07 9.42 -6.21
C GLN A 114 16.58 8.07 -6.72
N THR A 115 17.61 7.55 -6.05
CA THR A 115 18.13 6.20 -6.29
C THR A 115 17.55 5.26 -5.24
N ILE A 116 16.70 4.33 -5.66
CA ILE A 116 16.02 3.38 -4.76
C ILE A 116 16.47 1.97 -5.13
N GLU A 117 17.31 1.35 -4.31
CA GLU A 117 17.85 0.00 -4.56
C GLU A 117 17.18 -1.03 -3.64
N PRO A 118 17.06 -2.31 -4.05
CA PRO A 118 17.41 -2.88 -5.36
C PRO A 118 16.40 -2.53 -6.47
N TYR A 119 15.42 -1.69 -6.16
CA TYR A 119 14.38 -1.27 -7.09
C TYR A 119 14.93 -0.32 -8.18
N GLY A 120 14.06 0.14 -9.07
CA GLY A 120 14.38 1.22 -10.01
C GLY A 120 13.81 2.55 -9.53
N PRO A 121 13.83 3.58 -10.40
CA PRO A 121 13.07 4.79 -10.16
C PRO A 121 11.63 4.49 -9.77
N VAL A 122 11.16 5.13 -8.71
CA VAL A 122 9.81 4.90 -8.17
C VAL A 122 8.85 5.92 -8.76
N PHE A 123 7.68 5.42 -9.17
CA PHE A 123 6.53 6.25 -9.52
C PHE A 123 5.31 5.71 -8.78
N LEU A 124 4.65 6.57 -8.04
CA LEU A 124 3.48 6.28 -7.23
C LEU A 124 2.21 6.72 -7.94
N ARG A 125 1.15 5.95 -7.72
CA ARG A 125 -0.21 6.23 -8.16
C ARG A 125 -1.13 6.28 -6.95
N ARG A 126 -1.93 7.33 -6.83
CA ARG A 126 -3.00 7.42 -5.83
C ARG A 126 -4.28 6.83 -6.41
N ILE A 127 -4.81 5.76 -5.80
CA ILE A 127 -5.97 5.04 -6.33
C ILE A 127 -7.18 5.24 -5.43
N PHE A 128 -8.16 6.00 -5.91
CA PHE A 128 -9.46 6.18 -5.29
C PHE A 128 -10.45 5.11 -5.77
N ALA A 129 -11.37 4.74 -4.90
CA ALA A 129 -12.39 3.73 -5.16
C ALA A 129 -13.79 4.33 -5.04
N ASN A 130 -14.78 3.62 -5.61
CA ASN A 130 -16.19 3.99 -5.56
C ASN A 130 -16.47 5.41 -6.09
N GLY A 131 -15.73 5.85 -7.12
CA GLY A 131 -15.86 7.21 -7.68
C GLY A 131 -17.17 7.50 -8.41
N ASP A 132 -17.95 6.45 -8.67
CA ASP A 132 -19.30 6.50 -9.25
C ASP A 132 -20.41 6.51 -8.18
N GLN A 133 -20.06 6.44 -6.89
CA GLN A 133 -21.03 6.48 -5.81
C GLN A 133 -21.39 7.94 -5.43
N PRO A 134 -22.66 8.20 -5.06
CA PRO A 134 -23.06 9.49 -4.51
C PRO A 134 -22.18 9.88 -3.32
N GLY A 135 -21.76 11.14 -3.26
CA GLY A 135 -20.94 11.64 -2.14
C GLY A 135 -19.47 11.21 -2.15
N PHE A 136 -18.95 10.64 -3.25
CA PHE A 136 -17.54 10.24 -3.38
C PHE A 136 -16.55 11.29 -2.86
N CYS A 137 -16.71 12.54 -3.31
CA CYS A 137 -15.97 13.72 -2.83
C CYS A 137 -14.45 13.54 -2.63
N TRP A 138 -13.81 12.58 -3.32
CA TRP A 138 -12.42 12.19 -3.12
C TRP A 138 -12.09 11.73 -1.70
N LYS A 139 -13.00 11.03 -1.02
CA LYS A 139 -12.85 10.59 0.38
C LYS A 139 -12.91 9.06 0.56
N THR A 140 -12.64 8.30 -0.50
CA THR A 140 -12.77 6.82 -0.47
C THR A 140 -11.58 6.14 -1.14
N GLY A 141 -10.85 5.33 -0.37
CA GLY A 141 -9.58 4.73 -0.82
C GLY A 141 -8.48 5.80 -0.84
N GLY A 142 -7.70 5.88 -1.91
CA GLY A 142 -6.69 6.93 -2.06
C GLY A 142 -5.29 6.55 -1.56
N ARG A 143 -5.05 5.27 -1.23
CA ARG A 143 -3.72 4.76 -0.93
C ARG A 143 -2.75 4.96 -2.11
N LEU A 144 -1.49 5.19 -1.77
CA LEU A 144 -0.38 5.31 -2.71
C LEU A 144 0.08 3.90 -3.12
N THR A 145 0.20 3.67 -4.42
CA THR A 145 0.63 2.39 -4.99
C THR A 145 1.80 2.59 -5.95
N ALA A 146 2.90 1.85 -5.77
CA ALA A 146 4.01 1.85 -6.70
C ALA A 146 3.62 1.17 -8.03
N LEU A 147 4.11 1.72 -9.15
CA LEU A 147 3.87 1.12 -10.47
C LEU A 147 4.73 -0.13 -10.66
N GLY A 148 4.07 -1.24 -11.04
CA GLY A 148 4.75 -2.51 -11.34
C GLY A 148 4.06 -3.68 -10.66
N LYS A 149 4.52 -4.89 -10.97
CA LYS A 149 4.11 -6.11 -10.24
C LYS A 149 5.07 -6.42 -9.10
N ASP A 150 6.36 -6.23 -9.34
CA ASP A 150 7.43 -6.50 -8.38
C ASP A 150 7.90 -5.15 -7.80
N THR A 151 7.23 -4.73 -6.72
CA THR A 151 7.50 -3.46 -6.06
C THR A 151 7.90 -3.67 -4.60
N PHE A 152 8.47 -2.65 -3.97
CA PHE A 152 8.77 -2.68 -2.54
C PHE A 152 7.51 -2.91 -1.69
N GLN A 153 6.33 -2.46 -2.12
CA GLN A 153 5.08 -2.65 -1.39
C GLN A 153 4.59 -4.10 -1.37
N THR A 154 4.94 -4.88 -2.40
CA THR A 154 4.59 -6.30 -2.50
C THR A 154 5.68 -7.22 -1.96
N ALA A 155 6.84 -6.67 -1.62
CA ALA A 155 7.97 -7.42 -1.10
C ALA A 155 7.75 -7.81 0.36
N LYS A 156 8.36 -8.92 0.77
CA LYS A 156 8.32 -9.35 2.18
C LYS A 156 9.09 -8.39 3.06
N LYS A 157 8.79 -8.38 4.36
CA LYS A 157 9.42 -7.46 5.31
C LYS A 157 10.95 -7.62 5.31
N GLU A 158 11.43 -8.84 5.20
CA GLU A 158 12.85 -9.18 5.17
C GLU A 158 13.53 -8.61 3.91
N ASP A 159 12.86 -8.69 2.76
CA ASP A 159 13.37 -8.11 1.51
C ASP A 159 13.37 -6.59 1.57
N ARG A 160 12.35 -5.97 2.18
CA ARG A 160 12.28 -4.51 2.37
C ARG A 160 13.40 -3.99 3.26
N ALA A 161 13.89 -4.77 4.21
CA ALA A 161 15.03 -4.39 5.05
C ALA A 161 16.35 -4.22 4.26
N SER A 162 16.42 -4.75 3.03
CA SER A 162 17.57 -4.54 2.14
C SER A 162 17.52 -3.23 1.35
N ILE A 163 16.42 -2.48 1.42
CA ILE A 163 16.23 -1.26 0.65
C ILE A 163 17.28 -0.22 1.01
N ARG A 164 17.78 0.45 -0.03
CA ARG A 164 18.63 1.62 0.11
C ARG A 164 18.03 2.80 -0.66
N ILE A 165 18.08 3.97 -0.04
CA ILE A 165 17.68 5.23 -0.64
C ILE A 165 18.92 6.08 -0.74
N ASN A 166 19.32 6.43 -1.96
CA ASN A 166 20.55 7.18 -2.27
C ASN A 166 21.80 6.55 -1.61
N GLY A 167 21.88 5.21 -1.64
CA GLY A 167 22.97 4.43 -1.04
C GLY A 167 22.85 4.21 0.48
N GLN A 168 22.02 4.98 1.18
CA GLN A 168 21.82 4.86 2.62
C GLN A 168 20.90 3.70 2.98
N LYS A 169 21.21 2.97 4.06
CA LYS A 169 20.32 1.95 4.62
C LYS A 169 19.03 2.59 5.12
N THR A 170 17.91 1.91 4.95
CA THR A 170 16.61 2.40 5.40
C THR A 170 16.09 1.71 6.65
N VAL A 171 15.12 2.35 7.28
CA VAL A 171 14.25 1.80 8.31
C VAL A 171 12.79 1.97 7.87
N GLU A 172 11.95 1.00 8.19
CA GLU A 172 10.49 1.08 8.01
C GLU A 172 9.87 1.49 9.34
N ILE A 173 9.27 2.68 9.40
CA ILE A 173 8.49 3.16 10.54
C ILE A 173 7.02 2.77 10.35
N ASP A 174 6.43 2.09 11.32
CA ASP A 174 5.08 1.52 11.21
C ASP A 174 4.11 2.16 12.20
N ILE A 175 2.92 2.56 11.73
CA ILE A 175 1.88 3.08 12.62
C ILE A 175 1.14 1.92 13.28
N GLN A 176 1.16 1.89 14.60
CA GLN A 176 0.39 0.92 15.36
C GLN A 176 -1.12 1.16 15.16
N SER A 177 -1.79 0.18 14.57
CA SER A 177 -3.26 0.13 14.49
C SER A 177 -3.88 1.37 13.83
N SER A 178 -3.34 1.80 12.68
CA SER A 178 -3.72 3.04 11.97
C SER A 178 -5.22 3.33 11.94
N HIS A 179 -6.04 2.35 11.55
CA HIS A 179 -7.49 2.51 11.46
C HIS A 179 -8.15 2.75 12.83
N LEU A 180 -7.70 2.08 13.89
CA LEU A 180 -8.24 2.31 15.24
C LEU A 180 -7.82 3.69 15.76
N THR A 181 -6.60 4.13 15.46
CA THR A 181 -6.14 5.50 15.75
C THR A 181 -7.02 6.54 15.05
N ILE A 182 -7.34 6.32 13.77
CA ILE A 182 -8.26 7.19 13.01
C ILE A 182 -9.65 7.20 13.64
N LEU A 183 -10.21 6.04 13.98
CA LEU A 183 -11.53 5.95 14.64
C LEU A 183 -11.55 6.69 15.98
N ALA A 184 -10.45 6.63 16.75
CA ALA A 184 -10.32 7.39 18.00
C ALA A 184 -10.26 8.91 17.75
N GLY A 185 -9.55 9.33 16.71
CA GLY A 185 -9.49 10.72 16.26
C GLY A 185 -10.85 11.27 15.83
N LEU A 186 -11.66 10.43 15.17
CA LEU A 186 -13.03 10.73 14.75
C LEU A 186 -14.06 10.63 15.90
N GLY A 187 -13.64 10.26 17.11
CA GLY A 187 -14.52 10.11 18.27
C GLY A 187 -15.45 8.89 18.21
N VAL A 188 -15.17 7.92 17.34
CA VAL A 188 -15.94 6.67 17.23
C VAL A 188 -15.59 5.71 18.37
N VAL A 189 -14.31 5.60 18.69
CA VAL A 189 -13.83 4.84 19.86
C VAL A 189 -13.20 5.79 20.88
N PRO A 190 -13.27 5.49 22.19
CA PRO A 190 -12.61 6.31 23.21
C PRO A 190 -11.11 6.38 22.97
N LYS A 191 -10.48 7.56 23.15
CA LYS A 191 -9.02 7.71 22.98
C LYS A 191 -8.21 6.79 23.91
N ASP A 192 -8.77 6.45 25.08
CA ASP A 192 -8.14 5.54 26.02
C ASP A 192 -7.98 4.11 25.46
N THR A 193 -8.69 3.72 24.39
CA THR A 193 -8.46 2.43 23.71
C THR A 193 -7.07 2.35 23.07
N LEU A 194 -6.42 3.48 22.83
CA LEU A 194 -5.06 3.55 22.29
C LEU A 194 -3.98 3.40 23.37
N ARG A 195 -4.35 3.35 24.66
CA ARG A 195 -3.38 3.07 25.74
C ARG A 195 -3.00 1.59 25.70
N GLY A 196 -1.76 1.30 25.29
CA GLY A 196 -1.25 -0.06 25.15
C GLY A 196 -1.61 -0.71 23.81
N ASP A 197 -1.82 -2.01 23.80
CA ASP A 197 -2.26 -2.73 22.59
C ASP A 197 -3.79 -2.69 22.46
N PRO A 198 -4.34 -1.99 21.45
CA PRO A 198 -5.79 -1.91 21.29
C PRO A 198 -6.42 -3.27 20.99
N TYR A 199 -5.66 -4.24 20.46
CA TYR A 199 -6.15 -5.59 20.16
C TYR A 199 -6.07 -6.55 21.35
N ALA A 200 -5.56 -6.13 22.51
CA ALA A 200 -5.52 -6.98 23.70
C ALA A 200 -6.91 -7.04 24.33
N VAL A 201 -7.67 -8.12 24.13
CA VAL A 201 -8.95 -8.38 24.81
C VAL A 201 -8.77 -9.57 25.73
N GLU A 202 -9.22 -9.46 26.97
CA GLU A 202 -9.09 -10.53 27.96
C GLU A 202 -9.75 -11.82 27.47
N GLY A 203 -9.04 -12.95 27.61
CA GLY A 203 -9.53 -14.26 27.18
C GLY A 203 -9.56 -14.49 25.67
N ILE A 204 -9.15 -13.52 24.83
CA ILE A 204 -9.15 -13.65 23.36
C ILE A 204 -7.75 -13.37 22.80
N PRO A 205 -7.14 -14.31 22.06
CA PRO A 205 -5.85 -14.08 21.43
C PRO A 205 -5.86 -12.86 20.53
N ARG A 206 -4.83 -12.03 20.65
CA ARG A 206 -4.66 -10.78 19.89
C ARG A 206 -4.90 -10.94 18.39
N GLU A 207 -4.42 -12.02 17.77
CA GLU A 207 -4.57 -12.26 16.34
C GLU A 207 -6.03 -12.52 15.93
N VAL A 208 -6.84 -13.14 16.81
CA VAL A 208 -8.27 -13.32 16.62
C VAL A 208 -8.98 -11.96 16.67
N VAL A 209 -8.66 -11.12 17.67
CA VAL A 209 -9.20 -9.77 17.80
C VAL A 209 -8.87 -8.93 16.58
N LYS A 210 -7.59 -8.87 16.21
CA LYS A 210 -7.11 -8.12 15.05
C LYS A 210 -7.81 -8.56 13.77
N HIS A 211 -7.94 -9.86 13.55
CA HIS A 211 -8.62 -10.37 12.35
C HIS A 211 -10.11 -10.03 12.34
N TRP A 212 -10.80 -10.16 13.47
CA TRP A 212 -12.20 -9.80 13.59
C TRP A 212 -12.43 -8.31 13.28
N VAL A 213 -11.59 -7.42 13.84
CA VAL A 213 -11.66 -5.96 13.60
C VAL A 213 -11.43 -5.63 12.13
N VAL A 214 -10.35 -6.15 11.53
CA VAL A 214 -10.02 -5.92 10.12
C VAL A 214 -11.13 -6.42 9.20
N MET A 215 -11.67 -7.61 9.47
CA MET A 215 -12.76 -8.19 8.71
C MET A 215 -14.02 -7.32 8.81
N THR A 216 -14.38 -6.86 10.02
CA THR A 216 -15.56 -6.05 10.30
C THR A 216 -15.47 -4.67 9.64
N LEU A 217 -14.38 -3.93 9.83
CA LEU A 217 -14.16 -2.63 9.19
C LEU A 217 -14.09 -2.75 7.66
N GLY A 218 -13.48 -3.82 7.16
CA GLY A 218 -13.43 -4.12 5.72
C GLY A 218 -14.80 -4.37 5.10
N HIS A 219 -15.76 -4.87 5.87
CA HIS A 219 -17.13 -5.11 5.40
C HIS A 219 -18.08 -3.93 5.68
N GLY A 220 -17.75 -3.08 6.65
CA GLY A 220 -18.60 -1.98 7.11
C GLY A 220 -19.76 -2.42 8.01
N LYS A 221 -19.83 -3.71 8.37
CA LYS A 221 -20.86 -4.25 9.26
C LYS A 221 -20.43 -5.55 9.93
N ARG A 222 -21.15 -5.91 10.98
CA ARG A 222 -20.94 -7.14 11.74
C ARG A 222 -21.06 -8.37 10.83
N HIS A 223 -20.14 -9.31 11.03
CA HIS A 223 -20.16 -10.59 10.33
C HIS A 223 -21.02 -11.61 11.07
N VAL A 224 -21.58 -12.56 10.32
CA VAL A 224 -22.43 -13.63 10.87
C VAL A 224 -21.73 -14.99 10.92
N ARG A 225 -20.62 -15.16 10.19
CA ARG A 225 -19.81 -16.39 10.21
C ARG A 225 -18.35 -16.13 9.86
N TRP A 226 -17.46 -16.95 10.40
CA TRP A 226 -16.10 -17.10 9.88
C TRP A 226 -16.15 -17.73 8.48
N LYS A 227 -15.37 -17.19 7.54
CA LYS A 227 -15.19 -17.82 6.22
C LYS A 227 -14.38 -19.11 6.36
N LYS A 228 -14.61 -20.09 5.48
CA LYS A 228 -13.92 -21.38 5.52
C LYS A 228 -12.39 -21.18 5.44
N GLU A 229 -11.97 -20.34 4.51
CA GLU A 229 -10.57 -20.02 4.25
C GLU A 229 -9.92 -19.33 5.46
N THR A 230 -10.67 -18.48 6.17
CA THR A 230 -10.21 -17.85 7.42
C THR A 230 -9.94 -18.90 8.49
N LYS A 231 -10.85 -19.87 8.67
CA LYS A 231 -10.69 -20.94 9.67
C LYS A 231 -9.47 -21.81 9.39
N GLU A 232 -9.32 -22.23 8.14
CA GLU A 232 -8.18 -23.05 7.71
C GLU A 232 -6.85 -22.31 7.90
N ALA A 233 -6.80 -21.03 7.55
CA ALA A 233 -5.61 -20.20 7.75
C ALA A 233 -5.25 -20.02 9.22
N PHE A 234 -6.23 -19.81 10.10
CA PHE A 234 -6.00 -19.68 11.55
C PHE A 234 -5.53 -20.98 12.17
N MET A 235 -6.13 -22.10 11.79
CA MET A 235 -5.68 -23.40 12.25
C MET A 235 -4.22 -23.65 11.82
N ALA A 236 -3.92 -23.48 10.53
CA ALA A 236 -2.57 -23.72 10.01
C ALA A 236 -1.49 -22.81 10.61
N LYS A 237 -1.80 -21.53 10.87
CA LYS A 237 -0.82 -20.53 11.31
C LYS A 237 -0.70 -20.41 12.83
N HIS A 238 -1.81 -20.57 13.55
CA HIS A 238 -1.88 -20.27 14.98
C HIS A 238 -2.30 -21.47 15.83
N GLY A 239 -2.73 -22.58 15.23
CA GLY A 239 -3.22 -23.72 15.99
C GLY A 239 -4.62 -23.53 16.57
N ILE A 240 -5.38 -22.52 16.10
CA ILE A 240 -6.65 -22.08 16.70
C ILE A 240 -7.83 -22.54 15.84
N ASP A 241 -8.78 -23.27 16.42
CA ASP A 241 -10.08 -23.55 15.82
C ASP A 241 -11.07 -22.41 16.15
N LEU A 242 -11.14 -21.43 15.25
CA LEU A 242 -12.04 -20.28 15.37
C LEU A 242 -13.51 -20.66 15.54
N SER A 243 -13.97 -21.79 15.01
CA SER A 243 -15.40 -22.15 15.12
C SER A 243 -15.74 -22.65 16.52
N ARG A 244 -14.82 -23.39 17.14
CA ARG A 244 -15.04 -24.04 18.43
C ARG A 244 -14.59 -23.17 19.60
N GLU A 245 -13.43 -22.55 19.49
CA GLU A 245 -12.80 -21.79 20.58
C GLU A 245 -13.30 -20.34 20.63
N TYR A 246 -13.55 -19.73 19.46
CA TYR A 246 -13.94 -18.33 19.35
C TYR A 246 -15.16 -18.14 18.44
N PRO A 247 -16.35 -18.64 18.84
CA PRO A 247 -17.53 -18.50 18.02
C PRO A 247 -17.83 -17.01 17.78
N LEU A 248 -18.20 -16.68 16.54
CA LEU A 248 -18.08 -15.32 16.02
C LEU A 248 -18.93 -14.29 16.80
N LYS A 249 -20.11 -14.71 17.28
CA LYS A 249 -21.04 -13.80 17.96
C LYS A 249 -20.46 -13.38 19.30
N GLU A 250 -20.17 -14.34 20.16
CA GLU A 250 -19.63 -14.14 21.51
C GLU A 250 -18.27 -13.41 21.45
N THR A 251 -17.41 -13.82 20.52
CA THR A 251 -16.12 -13.16 20.28
C THR A 251 -16.33 -11.70 19.87
N GLY A 252 -17.26 -11.44 18.96
CA GLY A 252 -17.58 -10.09 18.53
C GLY A 252 -18.18 -9.23 19.65
N ASP A 253 -19.05 -9.78 20.50
CA ASP A 253 -19.63 -9.05 21.63
C ASP A 253 -18.54 -8.65 22.65
N ALA A 254 -17.64 -9.58 22.99
CA ALA A 254 -16.51 -9.31 23.87
C ALA A 254 -15.55 -8.25 23.30
N ILE A 255 -15.27 -8.31 21.99
CA ILE A 255 -14.45 -7.29 21.32
C ILE A 255 -15.14 -5.93 21.34
N LEU A 256 -16.43 -5.87 21.00
CA LEU A 256 -17.19 -4.61 20.95
C LEU A 256 -17.35 -3.95 22.31
N ALA A 257 -17.39 -4.73 23.40
CA ALA A 257 -17.40 -4.19 24.76
C ALA A 257 -16.15 -3.35 25.07
N LYS A 258 -14.99 -3.70 24.49
CA LYS A 258 -13.75 -2.92 24.61
C LYS A 258 -13.58 -1.90 23.48
N LEU A 259 -13.91 -2.30 22.25
CA LEU A 259 -13.70 -1.56 21.01
C LEU A 259 -15.04 -1.33 20.31
N PRO A 260 -15.79 -0.27 20.65
CA PRO A 260 -17.09 0.03 20.05
C PRO A 260 -16.93 0.60 18.63
N ILE A 261 -16.38 -0.19 17.71
CA ILE A 261 -16.11 0.20 16.32
C ILE A 261 -17.35 0.19 15.43
N LEU A 262 -18.47 -0.31 15.95
CA LEU A 262 -19.78 -0.29 15.31
C LEU A 262 -20.64 0.80 15.96
N GLY A 263 -21.66 1.25 15.23
CA GLY A 263 -22.64 2.22 15.73
C GLY A 263 -23.45 1.67 16.90
N THR A 264 -24.34 2.51 17.43
CA THR A 264 -25.17 2.18 18.61
C THR A 264 -26.07 0.96 18.40
N ASP A 265 -26.35 0.57 17.16
CA ASP A 265 -27.09 -0.64 16.82
C ASP A 265 -26.24 -1.94 16.93
N GLY A 266 -24.92 -1.81 17.07
CA GLY A 266 -23.98 -2.92 17.10
C GLY A 266 -23.90 -3.69 15.78
N GLN A 267 -24.37 -3.11 14.66
CA GLN A 267 -24.45 -3.77 13.36
C GLN A 267 -23.61 -3.07 12.29
N ALA A 268 -23.76 -1.76 12.12
CA ALA A 268 -23.09 -1.03 11.04
C ALA A 268 -21.92 -0.20 11.57
N ALA A 269 -20.79 -0.20 10.87
CA ALA A 269 -19.68 0.69 11.20
C ALA A 269 -20.03 2.10 10.71
N PRO A 270 -19.82 3.15 11.52
CA PRO A 270 -20.04 4.53 11.09
C PRO A 270 -19.09 4.93 9.96
N PHE A 271 -17.91 4.30 9.90
CA PHE A 271 -16.95 4.42 8.82
C PHE A 271 -16.52 3.03 8.35
N ASP A 272 -16.56 2.79 7.05
CA ASP A 272 -15.99 1.59 6.43
C ASP A 272 -14.51 1.81 6.04
N TRP A 273 -13.92 0.81 5.39
CA TRP A 273 -12.54 0.86 4.92
C TRP A 273 -12.21 2.07 4.04
N GLY A 274 -13.19 2.63 3.31
CA GLY A 274 -12.97 3.65 2.29
C GLY A 274 -12.47 4.97 2.88
N PRO A 275 -13.23 5.63 3.76
CA PRO A 275 -12.80 6.83 4.47
C PRO A 275 -11.58 6.60 5.36
N LEU A 276 -11.47 5.44 6.01
CA LEU A 276 -10.31 5.12 6.85
C LEU A 276 -9.01 5.09 6.04
N GLN A 277 -9.00 4.40 4.89
CA GLN A 277 -7.86 4.40 3.97
C GLN A 277 -7.55 5.79 3.40
N TYR A 278 -8.58 6.61 3.18
CA TYR A 278 -8.38 7.97 2.70
C TYR A 278 -7.64 8.82 3.72
N LEU A 279 -8.12 8.86 4.96
CA LEU A 279 -7.50 9.63 6.04
C LEU A 279 -6.07 9.15 6.31
N GLU A 280 -5.84 7.84 6.36
CA GLU A 280 -4.51 7.24 6.48
C GLU A 280 -3.58 7.70 5.35
N SER A 281 -4.05 7.58 4.10
CA SER A 281 -3.26 7.97 2.92
C SER A 281 -2.97 9.46 2.87
N GLU A 282 -3.86 10.30 3.42
CA GLU A 282 -3.69 11.73 3.40
C GLU A 282 -2.66 12.19 4.42
N ALA A 283 -2.69 11.63 5.63
CA ALA A 283 -1.65 11.85 6.61
C ALA A 283 -0.29 11.34 6.11
N MET A 284 -0.26 10.18 5.44
CA MET A 284 0.95 9.64 4.81
C MET A 284 1.47 10.58 3.71
N MET A 285 0.60 11.08 2.83
CA MET A 285 0.98 12.01 1.76
C MET A 285 1.57 13.30 2.33
N LYS A 286 0.94 13.89 3.34
CA LYS A 286 1.46 15.10 4.01
C LYS A 286 2.84 14.87 4.60
N ALA A 287 3.04 13.75 5.30
CA ALA A 287 4.34 13.42 5.88
C ALA A 287 5.43 13.27 4.79
N MET A 288 5.10 12.60 3.69
CA MET A 288 6.00 12.47 2.55
C MET A 288 6.32 13.82 1.89
N GLU A 289 5.35 14.72 1.77
CA GLU A 289 5.54 16.06 1.20
C GLU A 289 6.47 16.92 2.07
N VAL A 290 6.29 16.92 3.39
CA VAL A 290 7.17 17.63 4.33
C VAL A 290 8.60 17.07 4.25
N LEU A 291 8.77 15.75 4.31
CA LEU A 291 10.08 15.11 4.17
C LEU A 291 10.74 15.47 2.84
N ALA A 292 9.99 15.40 1.73
CA ALA A 292 10.51 15.65 0.40
C ALA A 292 10.90 17.12 0.18
N TYR A 293 10.03 18.06 0.54
CA TYR A 293 10.19 19.44 0.12
C TYR A 293 10.94 20.28 1.14
N ASP A 294 10.73 20.03 2.43
CA ASP A 294 11.32 20.85 3.49
C ASP A 294 12.68 20.29 3.93
N HIS A 295 12.87 18.98 3.80
CA HIS A 295 14.08 18.28 4.25
C HIS A 295 14.86 17.59 3.14
N GLN A 296 14.34 17.54 1.91
CA GLN A 296 14.97 16.83 0.78
C GLN A 296 15.21 15.33 1.08
N VAL A 297 14.35 14.73 1.90
CA VAL A 297 14.41 13.31 2.30
C VAL A 297 13.41 12.50 1.49
N ALA A 298 13.93 11.54 0.74
CA ALA A 298 13.11 10.57 0.02
C ALA A 298 12.53 9.51 0.96
N SER A 299 11.26 9.16 0.73
CA SER A 299 10.53 8.20 1.53
C SER A 299 9.61 7.34 0.65
N LEU A 300 9.30 6.12 1.09
CA LEU A 300 8.50 5.15 0.34
C LEU A 300 7.34 4.61 1.19
N PRO A 301 6.07 4.78 0.78
CA PRO A 301 4.92 4.38 1.58
C PRO A 301 4.56 2.89 1.37
N VAL A 302 4.35 2.14 2.44
CA VAL A 302 3.86 0.76 2.41
C VAL A 302 2.64 0.65 3.31
N HIS A 303 1.45 0.86 2.73
CA HIS A 303 0.19 0.92 3.50
C HIS A 303 0.26 1.98 4.61
N ASP A 304 0.31 1.54 5.87
CA ASP A 304 0.40 2.31 7.12
C ASP A 304 1.83 2.49 7.63
N SER A 305 2.84 2.02 6.88
CA SER A 305 4.25 2.25 7.18
C SER A 305 4.96 3.13 6.15
N LEU A 306 6.07 3.71 6.55
CA LEU A 306 6.91 4.58 5.73
C LEU A 306 8.37 4.12 5.82
N ILE A 307 9.00 3.91 4.67
CA ILE A 307 10.43 3.57 4.59
C ILE A 307 11.20 4.85 4.36
N VAL A 308 12.20 5.10 5.22
CA VAL A 308 13.05 6.30 5.18
C VAL A 308 14.52 5.92 5.40
N PRO A 309 15.49 6.73 4.95
CA PRO A 309 16.88 6.51 5.33
C PRO A 309 17.05 6.58 6.85
N ASN A 310 17.88 5.69 7.41
CA ASN A 310 17.99 5.49 8.86
C ASN A 310 18.43 6.76 9.60
N GLU A 311 19.26 7.60 8.98
CA GLU A 311 19.69 8.90 9.51
C GLU A 311 18.52 9.85 9.83
N TRP A 312 17.39 9.69 9.14
CA TRP A 312 16.24 10.57 9.25
C TRP A 312 15.07 9.92 10.00
N LYS A 313 15.31 8.82 10.72
CA LYS A 313 14.27 8.06 11.41
C LYS A 313 13.47 8.93 12.38
N GLU A 314 14.17 9.68 13.23
CA GLU A 314 13.54 10.49 14.28
C GLU A 314 12.69 11.59 13.67
N LEU A 315 13.23 12.33 12.69
CA LEU A 315 12.50 13.36 11.97
C LEU A 315 11.28 12.81 11.25
N ALA A 316 11.41 11.69 10.55
CA ALA A 316 10.31 11.04 9.84
C ALA A 316 9.22 10.56 10.80
N THR A 317 9.60 10.05 11.97
CA THR A 317 8.66 9.62 13.01
C THR A 317 7.84 10.80 13.50
N GLU A 318 8.48 11.91 13.85
CA GLU A 318 7.79 13.11 14.34
C GLU A 318 6.94 13.78 13.24
N THR A 319 7.44 13.81 12.01
CA THR A 319 6.70 14.31 10.84
C THR A 319 5.44 13.49 10.57
N LEU A 320 5.54 12.16 10.67
CA LEU A 320 4.41 11.25 10.48
C LEU A 320 3.38 11.41 11.59
N LYS A 321 3.82 11.49 12.86
CA LYS A 321 2.93 11.74 14.00
C LYS A 321 2.20 13.07 13.87
N GLY A 322 2.93 14.15 13.55
CA GLY A 322 2.38 15.48 13.34
C GLY A 322 1.34 15.51 12.21
N SER A 323 1.65 14.86 11.09
CA SER A 323 0.74 14.76 9.93
C SER A 323 -0.56 14.01 10.27
N PHE A 324 -0.47 12.93 11.07
CA PHE A 324 -1.65 12.23 11.57
C PHE A 324 -2.45 13.10 12.53
N LYS A 325 -1.80 13.77 13.49
CA LYS A 325 -2.47 14.66 14.43
C LYS A 325 -3.22 15.79 13.71
N GLU A 326 -2.62 16.39 12.70
CA GLU A 326 -3.27 17.43 11.89
C GLU A 326 -4.46 16.88 11.09
N THR A 327 -4.35 15.65 10.59
CA THR A 327 -5.36 15.04 9.72
C THR A 327 -6.55 14.45 10.47
N VAL A 328 -6.31 13.85 11.65
CA VAL A 328 -7.35 13.13 12.43
C VAL A 328 -7.45 13.56 13.90
N GLY A 329 -6.66 14.53 14.36
CA GLY A 329 -6.77 15.11 15.71
C GLY A 329 -6.10 14.30 16.82
N VAL A 330 -5.40 13.21 16.51
CA VAL A 330 -4.68 12.36 17.47
C VAL A 330 -3.32 11.94 16.93
N GLU A 331 -2.34 11.85 17.82
CA GLU A 331 -1.02 11.32 17.47
C GLU A 331 -1.04 9.78 17.50
N PRO A 332 -0.49 9.12 16.46
CA PRO A 332 -0.33 7.68 16.43
C PRO A 332 0.85 7.24 17.29
N LEU A 333 0.79 6.00 17.77
CA LEU A 333 1.99 5.27 18.18
C LEU A 333 2.71 4.74 16.93
N VAL A 334 4.04 4.92 16.89
CA VAL A 334 4.89 4.54 15.77
C VAL A 334 6.05 3.69 16.30
N HIS A 335 6.42 2.63 15.58
CA HIS A 335 7.51 1.70 15.95
C HIS A 335 8.60 1.64 14.88
#